data_AF-A0A1C4E484-F1
#
_entry.id   AF-A0A1C4E484-F1
#
_cell.length_a   1.000
_cell.length_b   1.000
_cell.length_c   1.000
_cell.angle_alpha   90.00
_cell.angle_beta   90.00
_cell.angle_gamma   90.00
#
_symmetry.space_group_name_H-M   'P 1'
#
loop_
_entity.id
_entity.type
_entity.pdbx_description
1 polymer ?
#
loop_
_entity_poly.entity_id
_entity_poly.type
_entity_poly.pdbx_seq_one_letter_code
_entity_poly.pdbx_strand_id
1 'polypeptide(L)'
;MFVICIISLLIVVAVIVSIPYVKLSSFTPFVPNGWSSVGASSVIIFFSFVGWEMITPLAEEFKRPAKDISISLFLGAICISIMYIAISFVTIGTHSYGDKDQIASLSILISKGLGPIGTLAIFISFSAVHADIAVFSRMIYAQAREGHFPSLLSYILNLKLQLGYY
;
A
#
# COMPACT_ATOMS: atom_id res chain seq x y z
N MET A 1 -3.28 -8.55 -9.08
CA MET A 1 -2.55 -9.53 -8.24
C MET A 1 -1.03 -9.44 -8.35
N PHE A 2 -0.45 -9.48 -9.56
CA PHE A 2 1.00 -9.48 -9.76
C PHE A 2 1.72 -8.31 -9.06
N VAL A 3 1.15 -7.12 -9.17
CA VAL A 3 1.67 -5.88 -8.59
C VAL A 3 1.76 -5.92 -7.06
N ILE A 4 0.70 -6.38 -6.38
CA ILE A 4 0.64 -6.48 -4.92
C ILE A 4 1.68 -7.49 -4.40
N CYS A 5 1.86 -8.61 -5.11
CA CYS A 5 2.87 -9.61 -4.78
C CYS A 5 4.28 -9.03 -4.90
N ILE A 6 4.53 -8.23 -5.95
CA ILE A 6 5.82 -7.54 -6.15
C ILE A 6 6.08 -6.56 -5.01
N ILE A 7 5.12 -5.69 -4.66
CA ILE A 7 5.29 -4.73 -3.56
C ILE A 7 5.57 -5.46 -2.24
N SER A 8 4.81 -6.50 -1.95
CA SER A 8 4.98 -7.28 -0.72
C SER A 8 6.35 -7.95 -0.67
N LEU A 9 6.80 -8.54 -1.78
CA LEU A 9 8.13 -9.12 -1.92
C LEU A 9 9.23 -8.08 -1.71
N LEU A 10 9.10 -6.90 -2.33
CA LEU A 10 10.07 -5.81 -2.20
C LEU A 10 10.21 -5.34 -0.75
N ILE A 11 9.10 -5.23 -0.03
CA ILE A 11 9.11 -4.85 1.40
C ILE A 11 9.84 -5.92 2.22
N VAL A 12 9.54 -7.21 2.00
CA VAL A 12 10.20 -8.30 2.71
C VAL A 12 11.70 -8.32 2.43
N VAL A 13 12.11 -8.17 1.17
CA VAL A 13 13.52 -8.08 0.78
C VAL A 13 14.20 -6.89 1.43
N ALA A 14 13.57 -5.70 1.40
CA ALA A 14 14.11 -4.50 2.03
C ALA A 14 14.32 -4.69 3.53
N VAL A 15 13.37 -5.32 4.23
CA VAL A 15 13.50 -5.65 5.66
C VAL A 15 14.69 -6.59 5.88
N ILE A 16 14.77 -7.71 5.14
CA ILE A 16 15.85 -8.71 5.29
C ILE A 16 17.24 -8.09 5.05
N VAL A 17 17.39 -7.31 3.99
CA VAL A 17 18.65 -6.63 3.64
C VAL A 17 19.06 -5.61 4.70
N SER A 18 18.08 -5.01 5.39
CA SER A 18 18.34 -3.95 6.38
C SER A 18 18.68 -4.47 7.77
N ILE A 19 18.31 -5.71 8.12
CA ILE A 19 18.60 -6.36 9.42
C ILE A 19 20.07 -6.18 9.88
N PRO A 20 21.10 -6.45 9.06
CA PRO A 20 22.50 -6.31 9.50
C PRO A 20 22.91 -4.86 9.82
N TYR A 21 22.17 -3.86 9.33
CA TYR A 21 22.46 -2.44 9.56
C TYR A 21 21.69 -1.87 10.76
N VAL A 22 20.81 -2.65 11.40
CA VAL A 22 20.00 -2.22 12.55
C VAL A 22 20.88 -2.10 13.79
N LYS A 23 20.91 -0.90 14.39
CA LYS A 23 21.55 -0.65 15.68
C LYS A 23 20.47 -0.51 16.76
N LEU A 24 20.54 -1.35 17.80
CA LEU A 24 19.60 -1.28 18.93
C LEU A 24 19.70 0.05 19.70
N SER A 25 20.85 0.72 19.65
CA SER A 25 21.04 2.06 20.23
C SER A 25 20.17 3.13 19.56
N SER A 26 19.66 2.88 18.36
CA SER A 26 18.80 3.82 17.61
C SER A 26 17.40 3.95 18.22
N PHE A 27 16.99 3.01 19.06
CA PHE A 27 15.70 3.05 19.76
C PHE A 27 15.74 3.86 21.06
N THR A 28 16.91 4.37 21.45
CA THR A 28 17.09 5.18 22.66
C THR A 28 17.54 6.60 22.29
N PRO A 29 16.77 7.64 22.65
CA PRO A 29 15.45 7.61 23.32
C PRO A 29 14.31 7.20 22.36
N PHE A 30 13.33 6.43 22.86
CA PHE A 30 12.22 5.90 22.04
C PHE A 30 11.25 7.00 21.57
N VAL A 31 11.06 8.03 22.39
CA VAL A 31 10.15 9.15 22.11
C VAL A 31 10.92 10.47 22.19
N PRO A 32 11.84 10.76 21.25
CA PRO A 32 12.68 11.97 21.31
C PRO A 32 11.86 13.26 21.20
N ASN A 33 10.76 13.22 20.43
CA ASN A 33 9.89 14.37 20.15
C ASN A 33 8.65 14.45 21.07
N GLY A 34 8.60 13.63 22.13
CA GLY A 34 7.46 13.55 23.04
C GLY A 34 6.21 12.85 22.46
N TRP A 35 5.26 12.53 23.34
CA TRP A 35 4.04 11.80 22.99
C TRP A 35 3.09 12.60 22.07
N SER A 36 3.18 13.93 22.07
CA SER A 36 2.43 14.79 21.15
C SER A 36 2.77 14.48 19.69
N SER A 37 4.05 14.26 19.38
CA SER A 37 4.49 13.88 18.04
C SER A 37 3.96 12.50 17.63
N VAL A 38 3.84 11.56 18.57
CA VAL A 38 3.26 10.23 18.30
C VAL A 38 1.78 10.36 17.94
N GLY A 39 1.03 11.19 18.67
CA GLY A 39 -0.37 11.48 18.36
C GLY A 39 -0.54 12.11 16.97
N ALA A 40 0.27 13.12 16.63
CA ALA A 40 0.22 13.76 15.31
C ALA A 40 0.52 12.77 14.17
N SER A 41 1.56 11.94 14.30
CA SER A 41 1.89 10.91 13.31
C SER A 41 0.79 9.84 13.17
N SER A 42 0.11 9.50 14.26
CA SER A 42 -0.99 8.52 14.24
C SER A 42 -2.15 8.98 13.35
N VAL A 43 -2.45 10.28 13.33
CA VAL A 43 -3.49 10.86 12.45
C VAL A 43 -3.09 10.77 10.97
N ILE A 44 -1.82 10.99 10.64
CA ILE A 44 -1.32 10.87 9.26
C ILE A 44 -1.37 9.41 8.80
N ILE A 45 -0.92 8.49 9.66
CA ILE A 45 -0.95 7.05 9.37
C ILE A 45 -2.39 6.53 9.22
N PHE A 46 -3.35 7.08 9.99
CA PHE A 46 -4.76 6.73 9.83
C PHE A 46 -5.26 6.96 8.40
N PHE A 47 -4.84 8.04 7.74
CA PHE A 47 -5.16 8.28 6.33
C PHE A 47 -4.56 7.23 5.38
N SER A 48 -3.46 6.58 5.75
CA SER A 48 -2.86 5.48 4.97
C SER A 48 -3.66 4.17 5.04
N PHE A 49 -4.63 4.06 5.95
CA PHE A 49 -5.56 2.92 6.04
C PHE A 49 -6.89 3.16 5.32
N VAL A 50 -7.10 4.34 4.72
CA VAL A 50 -8.23 4.61 3.82
C VAL A 50 -8.03 3.78 2.55
N GLY A 51 -9.03 2.98 2.17
CA GLY A 51 -8.93 1.98 1.10
C GLY A 51 -9.66 0.67 1.39
N TRP A 52 -10.14 0.46 2.61
CA TRP A 52 -10.97 -0.69 2.98
C TRP A 52 -12.35 -0.65 2.28
N GLU A 53 -12.84 0.53 1.89
CA GLU A 53 -14.07 0.72 1.11
C GLU A 53 -14.00 0.12 -0.30
N MET A 54 -12.78 -0.15 -0.79
CA MET A 54 -12.56 -0.72 -2.13
C MET A 54 -12.93 -2.20 -2.22
N ILE A 55 -13.31 -2.83 -1.10
CA ILE A 55 -13.74 -4.23 -1.06
C ILE A 55 -15.16 -4.39 -1.63
N THR A 56 -16.01 -3.39 -1.47
CA THR A 56 -17.41 -3.41 -1.92
C THR A 56 -17.57 -3.71 -3.42
N PRO A 57 -16.88 -3.02 -4.34
CA PRO A 57 -16.97 -3.33 -5.76
C PRO A 57 -16.34 -4.68 -6.14
N LEU A 58 -15.43 -5.23 -5.33
CA LEU A 58 -14.88 -6.58 -5.54
C LEU A 58 -15.78 -7.68 -4.96
N ALA A 59 -16.77 -7.34 -4.13
CA ALA A 59 -17.69 -8.30 -3.52
C ALA A 59 -18.40 -9.18 -4.57
N GLU A 60 -18.70 -8.63 -5.74
CA GLU A 60 -19.35 -9.34 -6.87
C GLU A 60 -18.46 -10.46 -7.46
N GLU A 61 -17.14 -10.42 -7.28
CA GLU A 61 -16.20 -11.44 -7.77
C GLU A 61 -16.00 -12.62 -6.80
N PHE A 62 -16.51 -12.52 -5.56
CA PHE A 62 -16.36 -13.58 -4.56
C PHE A 62 -17.45 -14.64 -4.66
N LYS A 63 -17.07 -15.92 -4.55
CA LYS A 63 -18.02 -17.04 -4.54
C LYS A 63 -18.90 -17.03 -3.29
N ARG A 64 -18.38 -16.59 -2.13
CA ARG A 64 -19.12 -16.50 -0.86
C ARG A 64 -18.85 -15.16 -0.16
N PRO A 65 -19.43 -14.05 -0.65
CA PRO A 65 -19.06 -12.70 -0.24
C PRO A 65 -19.10 -12.49 1.28
N ALA A 66 -20.15 -12.96 1.98
CA ALA A 66 -20.27 -12.77 3.43
C ALA A 66 -19.10 -13.34 4.25
N LYS A 67 -18.55 -14.50 3.86
CA LYS A 67 -17.40 -15.11 4.53
C LYS A 67 -16.08 -14.64 3.95
N ASP A 68 -15.97 -14.62 2.63
CA ASP A 68 -14.70 -14.37 1.94
C ASP A 68 -14.24 -12.93 2.15
N ILE A 69 -15.15 -11.96 2.17
CA ILE A 69 -14.85 -10.55 2.48
C ILE A 69 -14.33 -10.41 3.90
N SER A 70 -15.03 -10.99 4.87
CA SER A 70 -14.68 -10.90 6.30
C SER A 70 -13.31 -11.51 6.58
N ILE A 71 -13.02 -12.69 6.00
CA ILE A 71 -11.74 -13.39 6.16
C ILE A 71 -10.62 -12.61 5.46
N SER A 72 -10.86 -12.14 4.24
CA SER A 72 -9.86 -11.39 3.47
C SER A 72 -9.49 -10.08 4.13
N LEU A 73 -10.47 -9.37 4.70
CA LEU A 73 -10.24 -8.13 5.45
C LEU A 73 -9.39 -8.40 6.69
N PHE A 74 -9.72 -9.43 7.47
CA PHE A 74 -8.99 -9.77 8.69
C PHE A 74 -7.55 -10.21 8.41
N LEU A 75 -7.35 -11.13 7.46
CA LEU A 75 -6.03 -11.60 7.05
C LEU A 75 -5.20 -10.47 6.42
N GLY A 76 -5.84 -9.63 5.60
CA GLY A 76 -5.20 -8.46 5.00
C GLY A 76 -4.72 -7.47 6.06
N ALA A 77 -5.59 -7.14 7.03
CA ALA A 77 -5.25 -6.23 8.12
C ALA A 77 -4.07 -6.75 8.96
N ILE A 78 -4.04 -8.04 9.30
CA ILE A 78 -2.93 -8.66 10.03
C ILE A 78 -1.64 -8.61 9.20
N CYS A 79 -1.70 -9.02 7.94
CA CYS A 79 -0.54 -9.05 7.06
C CYS A 79 0.08 -7.64 6.92
N ILE A 80 -0.75 -6.63 6.65
CA ILE A 80 -0.33 -5.24 6.52
C ILE A 80 0.25 -4.73 7.85
N SER A 81 -0.40 -5.03 8.99
CA SER A 81 0.10 -4.63 10.31
C SER A 81 1.50 -5.16 10.58
N ILE A 82 1.75 -6.44 10.29
CA ILE A 82 3.09 -7.06 10.45
C ILE A 82 4.11 -6.35 9.57
N MET A 83 3.78 -6.10 8.31
CA MET A 83 4.67 -5.41 7.38
C MET A 83 4.99 -3.98 7.82
N TYR A 84 4.00 -3.22 8.29
CA TYR A 84 4.20 -1.86 8.82
C TYR A 84 5.14 -1.85 10.03
N ILE A 85 4.96 -2.77 10.96
CA ILE A 85 5.84 -2.91 12.13
C ILE A 85 7.25 -3.26 11.70
N ALA A 86 7.40 -4.23 10.79
CA ALA A 86 8.70 -4.66 10.29
C ALA A 86 9.46 -3.51 9.61
N ILE A 87 8.79 -2.75 8.73
CA ILE A 87 9.36 -1.58 8.06
C ILE A 87 9.73 -0.47 9.04
N SER A 88 8.87 -0.21 10.03
CA SER A 88 9.12 0.82 11.04
C SER A 88 10.35 0.47 11.87
N PHE A 89 10.46 -0.80 12.27
CA PHE A 89 11.59 -1.32 13.03
C PHE A 89 12.92 -1.12 12.29
N VAL A 90 13.01 -1.55 11.03
CA VAL A 90 14.24 -1.38 10.24
C VAL A 90 14.52 0.09 9.95
N THR A 91 13.51 0.91 9.68
CA THR A 91 13.68 2.35 9.40
C THR A 91 14.27 3.11 10.59
N ILE A 92 13.78 2.83 11.80
CA ILE A 92 14.32 3.38 13.05
C ILE A 92 15.73 2.82 13.27
N GLY A 93 15.89 1.50 13.15
CA GLY A 93 17.14 0.79 13.39
C GLY A 93 18.30 1.22 12.49
N THR A 94 18.03 1.66 11.25
CA THR A 94 19.05 2.13 10.31
C THR A 94 19.23 3.65 10.31
N HIS A 95 18.51 4.39 11.17
CA HIS A 95 18.40 5.86 11.12
C HIS A 95 18.12 6.37 9.70
N SER A 96 17.16 5.77 9.01
CA SER A 96 16.77 6.17 7.64
C SER A 96 15.59 7.14 7.61
N TYR A 97 15.37 7.88 8.71
CA TYR A 97 14.31 8.86 8.89
C TYR A 97 14.91 10.26 9.15
N GLY A 98 14.18 11.33 8.79
CA GLY A 98 14.47 12.70 9.24
C GLY A 98 15.18 13.64 8.25
N ASP A 99 15.52 13.18 7.04
CA ASP A 99 16.00 14.08 6.00
C ASP A 99 14.80 14.78 5.34
N LYS A 100 14.69 16.10 5.53
CA LYS A 100 13.48 16.88 5.22
C LYS A 100 13.18 16.99 3.72
N ASP A 101 14.15 16.65 2.88
CA ASP A 101 14.04 16.74 1.41
C ASP A 101 13.56 15.44 0.75
N GLN A 102 13.30 14.36 1.50
CA GLN A 102 13.06 13.05 0.89
C GLN A 102 11.75 12.38 1.33
N ILE A 103 10.87 12.21 0.34
CA ILE A 103 9.48 11.75 0.45
C ILE A 103 9.38 10.23 0.75
N ALA A 104 10.48 9.46 0.67
CA ALA A 104 10.42 8.00 0.79
C ALA A 104 11.59 7.42 1.61
N SER A 105 11.40 7.24 2.92
CA SER A 105 12.35 6.54 3.81
C SER A 105 12.69 5.12 3.33
N LEU A 106 11.77 4.46 2.62
CA LEU A 106 12.01 3.15 2.00
C LEU A 106 13.08 3.20 0.89
N SER A 107 13.18 4.31 0.16
CA SER A 107 14.21 4.54 -0.87
C SER A 107 15.62 4.61 -0.26
N ILE A 108 15.73 5.22 0.93
CA ILE A 108 16.98 5.27 1.70
C ILE A 108 17.33 3.89 2.26
N LEU A 109 16.33 3.14 2.72
CA LEU A 109 16.51 1.78 3.24
C LEU A 109 17.08 0.84 2.17
N ILE A 110 16.48 0.86 0.98
CA ILE A 110 16.94 0.10 -0.18
C ILE A 110 18.31 0.61 -0.65
N SER A 111 18.54 1.93 -0.64
CA SER A 111 19.81 2.46 -1.13
C SER A 111 21.00 2.25 -0.20
N LYS A 112 20.79 2.20 1.11
CA LYS A 112 21.82 1.80 2.09
C LYS A 112 22.20 0.32 1.99
N GLY A 113 21.26 -0.54 1.59
CA GLY A 113 21.49 -1.99 1.46
C GLY A 113 21.99 -2.46 0.09
N LEU A 114 21.61 -1.78 -1.00
CA LEU A 114 21.84 -2.23 -2.38
C LEU A 114 22.51 -1.17 -3.29
N GLY A 115 22.90 0.00 -2.78
CA GLY A 115 23.46 1.12 -3.57
C GLY A 115 22.40 2.09 -4.11
N PRO A 116 22.74 3.14 -4.88
CA PRO A 116 21.81 4.21 -5.24
C PRO A 116 20.73 3.75 -6.24
N ILE A 117 19.70 3.07 -5.75
CA ILE A 117 18.56 2.60 -6.53
C ILE A 117 17.32 3.43 -6.19
N GLY A 118 17.45 4.76 -6.20
CA GLY A 118 16.32 5.68 -6.01
C GLY A 118 15.17 5.46 -7.01
N THR A 119 15.47 4.84 -8.15
CA THR A 119 14.51 4.42 -9.17
C THR A 119 13.48 3.41 -8.65
N LEU A 120 13.83 2.54 -7.69
CA LEU A 120 12.91 1.51 -7.19
C LEU A 120 11.73 2.10 -6.42
N ALA A 121 11.95 3.19 -5.67
CA ALA A 121 10.88 3.88 -4.96
C ALA A 121 9.86 4.50 -5.94
N ILE A 122 10.33 5.01 -7.08
CA ILE A 122 9.46 5.52 -8.14
C ILE A 122 8.58 4.40 -8.70
N PHE A 123 9.15 3.22 -8.94
CA PHE A 123 8.38 2.06 -9.41
C PHE A 123 7.31 1.61 -8.41
N ILE A 124 7.62 1.59 -7.11
CA ILE A 124 6.65 1.24 -6.05
C ILE A 124 5.50 2.25 -6.02
N SER A 125 5.80 3.55 -6.02
CA SER A 125 4.79 4.62 -6.02
C SER A 125 3.92 4.58 -7.28
N PHE A 126 4.53 4.41 -8.45
CA PHE A 126 3.81 4.33 -9.72
C PHE A 126 2.87 3.11 -9.79
N SER A 127 3.31 2.00 -9.20
CA SER A 127 2.53 0.77 -9.05
C SER A 127 1.30 0.97 -8.16
N ALA A 128 1.44 1.66 -7.03
CA ALA A 128 0.32 1.98 -6.14
C ALA A 128 -0.73 2.84 -6.85
N VAL A 129 -0.29 3.90 -7.53
CA VAL A 129 -1.18 4.78 -8.32
C VAL A 129 -1.93 4.01 -9.40
N HIS A 130 -1.26 3.07 -10.08
CA HIS A 130 -1.91 2.23 -11.10
C HIS A 130 -3.02 1.35 -10.51
N ALA A 131 -2.81 0.80 -9.31
CA ALA A 131 -3.81 -0.01 -8.62
C ALA A 131 -5.03 0.83 -8.23
N ASP A 132 -4.81 2.04 -7.69
CA ASP A 132 -5.90 2.95 -7.30
C ASP A 132 -6.74 3.38 -8.52
N ILE A 133 -6.10 3.74 -9.63
CA ILE A 133 -6.80 4.13 -10.87
C ILE A 133 -7.70 2.98 -11.36
N ALA A 134 -7.23 1.73 -11.29
CA ALA A 134 -8.00 0.57 -11.73
C ALA A 134 -9.25 0.35 -10.87
N VAL A 135 -9.14 0.59 -9.56
CA VAL A 135 -10.26 0.46 -8.62
C VAL A 135 -11.25 1.61 -8.78
N PHE A 136 -10.77 2.85 -8.88
CA PHE A 136 -11.64 4.01 -9.14
C PHE A 136 -12.41 3.86 -10.45
N SER A 137 -11.79 3.30 -11.49
CA SER A 137 -12.47 3.02 -12.76
C SER A 137 -13.65 2.05 -12.60
N ARG A 138 -13.50 1.02 -11.74
CA ARG A 138 -14.59 0.08 -11.42
C ARG A 138 -15.70 0.73 -10.60
N MET A 139 -15.35 1.60 -9.65
CA MET A 139 -16.31 2.36 -8.86
C MET A 139 -17.15 3.28 -9.76
N ILE A 140 -16.51 4.05 -10.65
CA ILE A 140 -17.22 4.95 -11.57
C ILE A 140 -18.09 4.15 -12.54
N TYR A 141 -17.64 2.99 -13.00
CA TYR A 141 -18.45 2.08 -13.83
C TYR A 141 -19.69 1.57 -13.10
N ALA A 142 -19.56 1.13 -11.84
CA ALA A 142 -20.70 0.70 -11.02
C ALA A 142 -21.72 1.84 -10.83
N GLN A 143 -21.25 3.06 -10.55
CA GLN A 143 -22.09 4.25 -10.42
C GLN A 143 -22.76 4.66 -11.75
N ALA A 144 -22.08 4.47 -12.89
CA ALA A 144 -22.65 4.68 -14.22
C ALA A 144 -23.69 3.60 -14.59
N ARG A 145 -23.49 2.35 -14.15
CA ARG A 145 -24.46 1.24 -14.31
C ARG A 145 -25.74 1.50 -13.52
N GLU A 146 -25.63 2.12 -12.34
CA GLU A 146 -26.76 2.52 -11.50
C GLU A 146 -27.45 3.82 -11.97
N GLY A 147 -26.97 4.43 -13.07
CA GLY A 147 -27.62 5.59 -13.69
C GLY A 147 -27.29 6.94 -13.06
N HIS A 148 -26.35 7.00 -12.11
CA HIS A 148 -25.92 8.22 -11.45
C HIS A 148 -24.89 9.04 -12.25
N PHE A 149 -24.36 8.49 -13.35
CA PHE A 149 -23.38 9.13 -14.26
C PHE A 149 -23.74 8.91 -15.74
N PRO A 150 -23.22 9.74 -16.68
CA PRO A 150 -23.55 9.65 -18.11
C PRO A 150 -23.23 8.28 -18.72
N SER A 151 -24.19 7.75 -19.49
CA SER A 151 -24.24 6.37 -20.01
C SER A 151 -23.10 5.96 -20.94
N LEU A 152 -22.32 6.93 -21.44
CA LEU A 152 -21.19 6.74 -22.35
C LEU A 152 -20.09 5.83 -21.74
N LEU A 153 -19.92 5.85 -20.40
CA LEU A 153 -18.99 4.96 -19.69
C LEU A 153 -19.46 3.50 -19.62
N SER A 154 -20.77 3.24 -19.58
CA SER A 154 -21.31 1.87 -19.53
C SER A 154 -21.15 1.14 -20.88
N TYR A 155 -21.19 1.89 -21.99
CA TYR A 155 -21.21 1.36 -23.35
C TYR A 155 -19.84 0.85 -23.82
N ILE A 156 -18.74 1.53 -23.45
CA ILE A 156 -17.37 1.19 -23.90
C ILE A 156 -16.89 -0.15 -23.32
N LEU A 157 -17.35 -0.54 -22.12
CA LEU A 157 -16.91 -1.77 -21.47
C LEU A 157 -17.75 -3.01 -21.88
N ASN A 158 -19.03 -2.83 -22.21
CA ASN A 158 -19.90 -3.90 -22.73
C ASN A 158 -19.39 -4.46 -24.07
N LEU A 159 -18.84 -3.59 -24.92
CA LEU A 159 -18.19 -3.96 -26.18
C LEU A 159 -16.95 -4.84 -25.97
N LYS A 160 -16.21 -4.66 -24.86
CA LYS A 160 -15.02 -5.45 -24.55
C LYS A 160 -15.35 -6.85 -23.99
N LEU A 161 -16.49 -6.99 -23.31
CA LEU A 161 -16.99 -8.30 -22.82
C LEU A 161 -17.58 -9.17 -23.94
N GLN A 162 -18.15 -8.57 -24.99
CA GLN A 162 -18.64 -9.34 -26.16
C GLN A 162 -17.52 -9.84 -27.09
N LEU A 163 -16.32 -9.25 -27.04
CA LEU A 163 -15.23 -9.58 -27.95
C LEU A 163 -14.29 -10.71 -27.48
N GLY A 164 -14.60 -11.38 -26.35
CA GLY A 164 -14.02 -12.69 -26.03
C GLY A 164 -12.48 -12.74 -25.92
N TYR A 165 -11.83 -11.69 -25.42
CA TYR A 165 -10.39 -11.72 -25.15
C TYR A 165 -10.11 -12.20 -23.71
N TYR A 166 -10.11 -13.52 -23.53
CA TYR A 166 -9.37 -14.22 -22.48
C TYR A 166 -8.47 -15.27 -23.11
#